data_AF-A0AAV0N8K5-F1
#
_entry.id   AF-A0AAV0N8K5-F1
#
_cell.length_a   1.000
_cell.length_b   1.000
_cell.length_c   1.000
_cell.angle_alpha   90.00
_cell.angle_beta   90.00
_cell.angle_gamma   90.00
#
_symmetry.space_group_name_H-M   'P 1'
#
loop_
_entity.id
_entity.type
_entity.pdbx_description
1 polymer ?
#
loop_
_entity_poly.entity_id
_entity_poly.type
_entity_poly.pdbx_seq_one_letter_code
_entity_poly.pdbx_strand_id
1 'polypeptide(L)'
;MFAKMDFNMVQNLHQQELYEISGWWRSFDLATNFPFARERLVESYYWNVCVYFEPKYRLARIINTKIYRTLSILDDTCDNFATYEELQALSEAIERF
;
A
#
# COMPACT_ATOMS: atom_id res chain seq x y z
N MET A 1 -5.70 -33.35 -5.05
CA MET A 1 -4.95 -33.15 -3.78
C MET A 1 -3.89 -32.05 -3.92
N PHE A 2 -3.15 -31.97 -5.03
CA PHE A 2 -2.11 -30.95 -5.27
C PHE A 2 -2.60 -29.49 -5.27
N ALA A 3 -3.72 -29.17 -5.95
CA ALA A 3 -4.23 -27.80 -6.03
C ALA A 3 -4.52 -27.15 -4.66
N LYS A 4 -5.03 -27.91 -3.69
CA LYS A 4 -5.30 -27.41 -2.33
C LYS A 4 -4.01 -27.10 -1.57
N MET A 5 -2.99 -27.94 -1.75
CA MET A 5 -1.70 -27.75 -1.11
C MET A 5 -0.96 -26.54 -1.68
N ASP A 6 -0.97 -26.39 -3.00
CA ASP A 6 -0.37 -25.25 -3.70
C ASP A 6 -1.03 -23.93 -3.31
N PHE A 7 -2.37 -23.89 -3.31
CA PHE A 7 -3.14 -22.73 -2.85
C PHE A 7 -2.77 -22.34 -1.41
N ASN A 8 -2.73 -23.30 -0.48
CA ASN A 8 -2.39 -23.04 0.92
C ASN A 8 -0.94 -22.53 1.07
N MET A 9 -0.01 -23.03 0.27
CA MET A 9 1.39 -22.59 0.29
C MET A 9 1.52 -21.14 -0.18
N VAL A 10 0.89 -20.80 -1.29
CA VAL A 10 0.87 -19.42 -1.82
C VAL A 10 0.15 -18.47 -0.87
N GLN A 11 -0.97 -18.90 -0.28
CA GLN A 11 -1.70 -18.12 0.73
C GLN A 11 -0.83 -17.83 1.97
N ASN A 12 -0.07 -18.80 2.46
CA ASN A 12 0.83 -18.58 3.60
C ASN A 12 1.91 -17.55 3.28
N LEU A 13 2.49 -17.62 2.07
CA LEU A 13 3.46 -16.64 1.59
C LEU A 13 2.85 -15.23 1.53
N HIS A 14 1.62 -15.09 1.05
CA HIS A 14 0.92 -13.80 1.05
C HIS A 14 0.65 -13.25 2.46
N GLN A 15 0.34 -14.12 3.43
CA GLN A 15 0.18 -13.70 4.83
C GLN A 15 1.49 -13.21 5.44
N GLN A 16 2.62 -13.82 5.10
CA GLN A 16 3.94 -13.36 5.53
C GLN A 16 4.29 -11.99 4.92
N GLU A 17 3.98 -11.79 3.64
CA GLU A 17 4.15 -10.50 2.97
C GLU A 17 3.28 -9.41 3.61
N LEU A 18 2.01 -9.71 3.91
CA LEU A 18 1.12 -8.80 4.64
C LEU A 18 1.64 -8.45 6.02
N TYR A 19 2.22 -9.41 6.75
CA TYR A 19 2.83 -9.15 8.07
C TYR A 19 4.01 -8.16 7.96
N GLU A 20 4.90 -8.35 6.98
CA GLU A 20 6.01 -7.44 6.70
C GLU A 20 5.51 -6.03 6.37
N ILE A 21 4.55 -5.94 5.44
CA ILE A 21 3.98 -4.67 5.00
C ILE A 21 3.24 -3.98 6.16
N SER A 22 2.56 -4.74 7.02
CA SER A 22 1.88 -4.19 8.21
C SER A 22 2.87 -3.60 9.21
N GLY A 23 4.02 -4.23 9.40
CA GLY A 23 5.10 -3.69 10.23
C GLY A 23 5.65 -2.37 9.67
N TRP A 24 5.90 -2.33 8.36
CA TRP A 24 6.28 -1.10 7.67
C TRP A 24 5.19 -0.02 7.81
N TRP A 25 3.93 -0.37 7.63
CA TRP A 25 2.82 0.56 7.67
C TRP A 25 2.63 1.20 9.05
N ARG A 26 2.74 0.41 10.12
CA ARG A 26 2.67 0.91 11.50
C ARG A 26 3.79 1.90 11.85
N SER A 27 4.92 1.85 11.17
CA SER A 27 6.05 2.76 11.44
C SER A 27 5.74 4.22 11.10
N PHE A 28 4.67 4.50 10.33
CA PHE A 28 4.25 5.85 9.94
C PHE A 28 3.27 6.51 10.91
N ASP A 29 2.80 5.80 11.95
CA ASP A 29 1.81 6.27 12.94
C ASP A 29 0.69 7.15 12.34
N LEU A 30 -0.05 6.57 11.40
CA LEU A 30 -0.99 7.31 10.57
C LEU A 30 -2.21 7.80 11.33
N ALA A 31 -2.60 7.12 12.40
CA ALA A 31 -3.69 7.61 13.25
C ALA A 31 -3.36 9.00 13.82
N THR A 32 -2.08 9.25 14.09
CA THR A 32 -1.58 10.55 14.56
C THR A 32 -1.29 11.50 13.40
N ASN A 33 -0.59 11.04 12.35
CA ASN A 33 -0.08 11.91 11.29
C ASN A 33 -1.09 12.18 10.17
N PHE A 34 -1.98 11.23 9.89
CA PHE A 34 -2.95 11.29 8.79
C PHE A 34 -4.30 10.73 9.26
N PRO A 35 -4.97 11.34 10.25
CA PRO A 35 -6.21 10.82 10.83
C PRO A 35 -7.37 10.73 9.83
N PHE A 36 -7.26 11.42 8.69
CA PHE A 36 -8.22 11.38 7.58
C PHE A 36 -8.00 10.19 6.63
N ALA A 37 -6.79 9.61 6.60
CA ALA A 37 -6.46 8.53 5.68
C ALA A 37 -7.10 7.22 6.11
N ARG A 38 -7.79 6.54 5.19
CA ARG A 38 -8.48 5.27 5.49
C ARG A 38 -7.49 4.11 5.59
N GLU A 39 -7.68 3.24 6.59
CA GLU A 39 -6.91 2.00 6.76
C GLU A 39 -7.32 0.97 5.69
N ARG A 40 -6.56 0.92 4.58
CA ARG A 40 -6.85 0.08 3.40
C ARG A 40 -5.68 -0.81 2.98
N LEU A 41 -4.80 -1.16 3.92
CA LEU A 41 -3.58 -1.91 3.60
C LEU A 41 -3.87 -3.27 2.96
N VAL A 42 -4.81 -4.03 3.55
CA VAL A 42 -5.19 -5.36 3.07
C VAL A 42 -5.84 -5.28 1.68
N GLU A 43 -6.70 -4.29 1.45
CA GLU A 43 -7.33 -4.06 0.14
C GLU A 43 -6.28 -3.73 -0.93
N SER A 44 -5.33 -2.85 -0.60
CA SER A 44 -4.24 -2.45 -1.52
C SER A 44 -3.36 -3.63 -1.88
N TYR A 45 -3.05 -4.49 -0.91
CA TYR A 45 -2.29 -5.72 -1.15
C TYR A 45 -3.08 -6.75 -1.96
N TYR A 46 -4.37 -6.90 -1.69
CA TYR A 46 -5.26 -7.82 -2.42
C TYR A 46 -5.27 -7.54 -3.92
N TRP A 47 -5.35 -6.27 -4.33
CA TRP A 47 -5.25 -5.88 -5.74
C TRP A 47 -3.96 -6.37 -6.40
N ASN A 48 -2.83 -6.36 -5.68
CA ASN A 48 -1.55 -6.84 -6.21
C ASN A 48 -1.51 -8.36 -6.33
N VAL A 49 -2.15 -9.10 -5.43
CA VAL A 49 -2.30 -10.56 -5.53
C VAL A 49 -3.14 -10.92 -6.75
N CYS A 50 -4.21 -10.19 -7.05
CA CYS A 50 -5.06 -10.45 -8.22
C CYS A 50 -4.30 -10.35 -9.54
N VAL A 51 -3.29 -9.47 -9.62
CA VAL A 51 -2.48 -9.28 -10.84
C VAL A 51 -1.28 -10.23 -10.89
N TYR A 52 -0.61 -10.46 -9.75
CA TYR A 52 0.63 -11.22 -9.67
C TYR A 52 0.62 -12.16 -8.46
N PHE A 53 -0.08 -13.29 -8.51
CA PHE A 53 -0.17 -14.20 -7.36
C PHE A 53 1.07 -15.10 -7.20
N GLU A 54 1.87 -15.31 -8.25
CA GLU A 54 2.95 -16.28 -8.22
C GLU A 54 4.07 -15.87 -7.24
N PRO A 55 4.71 -16.82 -6.53
CA PRO A 55 5.73 -16.52 -5.52
C PRO A 55 6.88 -15.64 -6.01
N LYS A 56 7.30 -15.79 -7.28
CA LYS A 56 8.38 -15.01 -7.90
C LYS A 56 8.15 -13.49 -7.90
N TYR A 57 6.90 -13.04 -7.80
CA TYR A 57 6.53 -11.62 -7.79
C TYR A 57 6.40 -11.01 -6.38
N ARG A 58 6.89 -11.71 -5.35
CA ARG A 58 6.92 -11.22 -3.95
C ARG A 58 7.36 -9.77 -3.83
N LEU A 59 8.52 -9.45 -4.39
CA LEU A 59 9.08 -8.09 -4.27
C LEU A 59 8.19 -7.05 -4.96
N ALA A 60 7.64 -7.38 -6.13
CA ALA A 60 6.73 -6.51 -6.85
C ALA A 60 5.46 -6.23 -6.04
N ARG A 61 4.85 -7.26 -5.43
CA ARG A 61 3.66 -7.06 -4.57
C ARG A 61 3.96 -6.18 -3.37
N ILE A 62 5.10 -6.38 -2.70
CA ILE A 62 5.50 -5.56 -1.55
C ILE A 62 5.71 -4.10 -1.98
N ILE A 63 6.52 -3.85 -3.01
CA ILE A 63 6.81 -2.48 -3.48
C ILE A 63 5.54 -1.78 -3.96
N ASN A 64 4.74 -2.45 -4.79
CA ASN A 64 3.51 -1.86 -5.31
C ASN A 64 2.52 -1.54 -4.20
N THR A 65 2.36 -2.42 -3.20
CA THR A 65 1.47 -2.14 -2.06
C THR A 65 1.90 -0.87 -1.32
N LYS A 66 3.21 -0.67 -1.13
CA LYS A 66 3.75 0.56 -0.52
C LYS A 66 3.44 1.78 -1.38
N ILE A 67 3.70 1.70 -2.69
CA ILE A 67 3.42 2.78 -3.65
C ILE A 67 1.93 3.14 -3.66
N TYR A 68 1.04 2.17 -3.85
CA TYR A 68 -0.41 2.41 -3.90
C TYR A 68 -0.93 3.04 -2.61
N ARG A 69 -0.38 2.61 -1.48
CA ARG A 69 -0.81 3.14 -0.20
C ARG A 69 -0.35 4.59 0.01
N THR A 70 0.88 4.94 -0.39
CA THR A 70 1.35 6.33 -0.41
C THR A 70 0.54 7.19 -1.38
N LEU A 71 0.26 6.69 -2.58
CA LEU A 71 -0.56 7.39 -3.58
C LEU A 71 -1.98 7.62 -3.09
N SER A 72 -2.59 6.66 -2.39
CA SER A 72 -3.94 6.84 -1.84
C SER A 72 -3.98 7.88 -0.71
N ILE A 73 -2.91 8.05 0.09
CA ILE A 73 -2.85 9.17 1.05
C ILE A 73 -2.74 10.50 0.31
N LEU A 74 -1.92 10.55 -0.74
CA LEU A 74 -1.75 11.74 -1.57
C LEU A 74 -3.08 12.13 -2.24
N ASP A 75 -3.79 11.17 -2.80
CA ASP A 75 -5.12 11.31 -3.40
C ASP A 75 -6.13 11.85 -2.38
N ASP A 76 -6.25 11.23 -1.20
CA ASP A 76 -7.13 11.71 -0.12
C ASP A 76 -6.78 13.15 0.31
N THR A 77 -5.47 13.49 0.33
CA THR A 77 -4.98 14.84 0.62
C THR A 77 -5.45 15.84 -0.44
N CYS A 78 -5.28 15.51 -1.72
CA CYS A 78 -5.66 16.37 -2.84
C CYS A 78 -7.16 16.57 -2.99
N ASP A 79 -7.95 15.52 -2.79
CA ASP A 79 -9.38 15.57 -3.08
C ASP A 79 -10.20 16.15 -1.94
N ASN A 80 -9.76 15.97 -0.68
CA ASN A 80 -10.63 16.20 0.47
C ASN A 80 -10.01 17.04 1.61
N PHE A 81 -8.69 17.31 1.60
CA PHE A 81 -8.04 17.88 2.78
C PHE A 81 -7.24 19.16 2.54
N ALA A 82 -6.33 19.16 1.55
CA ALA A 82 -5.42 20.28 1.34
C ALA A 82 -6.12 21.49 0.70
N THR A 83 -5.67 22.68 1.06
CA THR A 83 -6.05 23.89 0.31
C THR A 83 -5.28 23.97 -1.00
N TYR A 84 -5.75 24.83 -1.91
CA TYR A 84 -5.09 25.04 -3.19
C TYR A 84 -3.62 25.50 -3.03
N GLU A 85 -3.35 26.38 -2.05
CA GLU A 85 -2.01 26.87 -1.77
C GLU A 85 -1.08 25.76 -1.24
N GLU A 86 -1.59 24.89 -0.37
CA GLU A 86 -0.85 23.72 0.12
C GLU A 86 -0.54 22.73 -1.02
N LEU A 87 -1.50 22.54 -1.93
CA LEU A 87 -1.30 21.72 -3.13
C LEU A 87 -0.28 22.29 -4.09
N GLN A 88 -0.27 23.61 -4.27
CA GLN A 88 0.74 24.27 -5.10
C GLN A 88 2.14 24.07 -4.50
N ALA A 89 2.28 24.28 -3.19
CA ALA A 89 3.56 24.05 -2.50
C ALA A 89 4.02 22.58 -2.58
N LEU A 90 3.09 21.63 -2.48
CA LEU A 90 3.37 20.21 -2.65
C LEU A 90 3.82 19.88 -4.08
N SER A 91 3.15 20.43 -5.09
CA SER A 91 3.51 20.25 -6.51
C SER A 91 4.91 20.79 -6.80
N GLU A 92 5.21 22.01 -6.34
CA GLU A 92 6.53 22.63 -6.49
C GLU A 92 7.62 21.81 -5.79
N ALA A 93 7.33 21.24 -4.62
CA ALA A 93 8.28 20.38 -3.90
C ALA A 93 8.57 19.08 -4.64
N ILE A 94 7.56 18.48 -5.30
CA ILE A 94 7.72 17.26 -6.11
C ILE A 94 8.51 17.57 -7.39
N GLU A 95 8.21 18.68 -8.08
CA GLU A 95 8.90 19.07 -9.32
C GLU A 95 10.37 19.44 -9.12
N ARG A 96 10.74 19.88 -7.91
CA ARG A 96 12.12 20.26 -7.58
C ARG A 96 13.06 19.07 -7.35
N PHE A 97 12.50 17.88 -7.11
CA PHE A 97 13.27 16.65 -6.84
C PHE A 97 13.72 15.96 -8.14
#